data_AF-A0A849T1D8-F1
#
_entry.id   AF-A0A849T1D8-F1
#
_cell.length_a   1.000
_cell.length_b   1.000
_cell.length_c   1.000
_cell.angle_alpha   90.00
_cell.angle_beta   90.00
_cell.angle_gamma   90.00
#
_symmetry.space_group_name_H-M   'P 1'
#
loop_
_entity.id
_entity.type
_entity.pdbx_description
1 polymer ?
#
loop_
_entity_poly.entity_id
_entity_poly.type
_entity_poly.pdbx_seq_one_letter_code
_entity_poly.pdbx_strand_id
1 'polypeptide(L)' 'MAVMDHLEISHFGLMGISMGGFIAQEIMKLDGKRVSALSLMCTTSGPPTFHHPR' A
#
# COMPACT_ATOMS: atom_id res chain seq x y z
N MET A 1 -10.51 5.80 1.42
CA MET A 1 -9.90 7.11 1.15
C MET A 1 -10.32 8.23 2.08
N ALA A 2 -11.28 8.00 3.00
CA ALA A 2 -11.85 9.02 3.89
C ALA A 2 -10.85 9.95 4.60
N VAL A 3 -9.68 9.45 5.03
CA VAL A 3 -8.65 10.30 5.65
C VAL A 3 -8.10 11.33 4.66
N MET A 4 -7.77 10.90 3.44
CA MET A 4 -7.26 11.82 2.40
C MET A 4 -8.35 12.77 1.93
N ASP A 5 -9.61 12.32 1.90
CA ASP A 5 -10.76 13.16 1.55
C ASP A 5 -11.00 14.24 2.61
N HIS A 6 -10.91 13.87 3.90
CA HIS A 6 -11.02 14.83 5.02
C HIS A 6 -9.88 15.86 5.02
N LEU A 7 -8.69 15.47 4.57
CA LEU A 7 -7.54 16.36 4.42
C LEU A 7 -7.52 17.12 3.08
N GLU A 8 -8.52 16.91 2.21
CA GLU A 8 -8.60 17.51 0.88
C GLU A 8 -7.39 17.18 -0.03
N ILE A 9 -6.74 16.05 0.21
CA ILE A 9 -5.58 15.59 -0.57
C ILE A 9 -6.07 14.72 -1.73
N SER A 10 -5.93 15.24 -2.95
CA SER A 10 -6.36 14.51 -4.15
C SER A 10 -5.34 13.48 -4.65
N HIS A 11 -4.04 13.76 -4.48
CA HIS A 11 -2.93 12.87 -4.89
C HIS A 11 -1.85 12.78 -3.81
N PHE A 12 -1.30 11.59 -3.59
CA PHE A 12 -0.31 11.33 -2.54
C PHE A 12 0.60 10.15 -2.90
N GLY A 13 1.77 10.11 -2.25
CA GLY A 13 2.62 8.92 -2.25
C GLY A 13 2.12 7.92 -1.20
N LEU A 14 2.10 6.63 -1.56
CA LEU A 14 1.68 5.56 -0.66
C LEU A 14 2.89 4.70 -0.31
N MET A 15 3.14 4.54 0.98
CA MET A 15 4.21 3.69 1.50
C MET A 15 3.61 2.62 2.40
N GLY A 16 3.92 1.35 2.12
CA GLY A 16 3.54 0.22 2.95
C GLY A 16 4.77 -0.52 3.46
N ILE A 17 4.81 -0.80 4.76
CA ILE A 17 5.93 -1.50 5.42
C ILE A 17 5.45 -2.83 5.97
N SER A 18 6.16 -3.92 5.67
CA SER A 18 5.81 -5.27 6.12
C SER A 18 4.35 -5.62 5.77
N MET A 19 3.51 -5.98 6.73
CA MET A 19 2.08 -6.22 6.45
C MET A 19 1.38 -5.01 5.82
N GLY A 20 1.84 -3.79 6.10
CA GLY A 20 1.34 -2.57 5.47
C GLY A 20 1.56 -2.51 3.95
N GLY A 21 2.53 -3.22 3.39
CA GLY A 21 2.73 -3.31 1.95
C GLY A 21 1.62 -4.07 1.24
N PHE A 22 1.07 -5.13 1.86
CA PHE A 22 -0.09 -5.84 1.32
C PHE A 22 -1.35 -4.98 1.39
N ILE A 23 -1.54 -4.22 2.47
CA ILE A 23 -2.63 -3.24 2.58
C ILE A 23 -2.50 -2.17 1.48
N ALA A 24 -1.28 -1.66 1.27
CA ALA A 24 -1.03 -0.67 0.22
C ALA A 24 -1.36 -1.19 -1.18
N GLN A 25 -1.12 -2.48 -1.45
CA GLN A 25 -1.52 -3.12 -2.70
C GLN A 25 -3.04 -3.19 -2.87
N GLU A 26 -3.80 -3.47 -1.81
CA GLU A 26 -5.27 -3.42 -1.87
C GLU A 26 -5.79 -1.99 -2.09
N ILE A 27 -5.14 -0.98 -1.50
CA ILE A 27 -5.47 0.43 -1.77
C ILE A 27 -5.22 0.77 -3.25
N MET A 28 -4.11 0.31 -3.84
CA MET A 28 -3.83 0.51 -5.26
C MET A 28 -4.90 -0.09 -6.17
N LYS A 29 -5.47 -1.25 -5.81
CA LYS A 29 -6.57 -1.88 -6.56
C LYS A 29 -7.86 -1.08 -6.45
N LEU A 30 -8.14 -0.50 -5.29
CA LEU A 30 -9.37 0.25 -5.02
C LEU A 30 -9.34 1.68 -5.60
N ASP A 31 -8.22 2.41 -5.45
CA ASP A 31 -8.13 3.83 -5.84
C ASP A 31 -6.72 4.26 -6.26
N GLY A 32 -6.04 3.42 -7.06
CA GLY A 32 -4.67 3.67 -7.50
C GLY A 32 -4.49 4.94 -8.34
N LYS A 33 -5.56 5.51 -8.91
CA LYS A 33 -5.50 6.76 -9.69
C LYS A 33 -5.03 7.96 -8.86
N ARG A 34 -5.24 7.92 -7.54
CA ARG A 34 -4.82 8.98 -6.61
C ARG A 34 -3.42 8.77 -6.03
N VAL A 35 -2.79 7.63 -6.30
CA VAL A 35 -1.46 7.31 -5.78
C VAL A 35 -0.41 7.66 -6.84
N SER A 36 0.41 8.65 -6.56
CA SER A 36 1.45 9.12 -7.49
C SER A 36 2.69 8.21 -7.51
N ALA A 37 2.97 7.53 -6.41
CA ALA A 37 4.04 6.57 -6.28
C ALA A 37 3.72 5.56 -5.16
N LEU A 38 4.11 4.30 -5.37
CA LEU A 38 4.03 3.24 -4.38
C LEU A 38 5.43 2.83 -3.94
N SER A 39 5.68 2.84 -2.63
CA SER A 39 6.89 2.25 -2.03
C SER A 39 6.52 1.08 -1.13
N LEU A 40 7.04 -0.10 -1.45
CA LEU A 40 6.89 -1.32 -0.65
C LEU A 40 8.20 -1.57 0.10
N MET A 41 8.16 -1.43 1.43
CA MET A 41 9.34 -1.66 2.27
C MET A 41 9.18 -2.98 3.02
N CYS A 42 10.16 -3.88 2.87
CA CYS A 42 10.13 -5.22 3.46
C CYS A 42 8.87 -6.02 3.10
N THR A 43 8.32 -5.77 1.91
CA THR A 43 7.12 -6.43 1.38
C THR A 43 7.33 -6.71 -0.09
N THR A 44 6.94 -7.89 -0.55
CA THR A 44 6.96 -8.23 -1.97
C THR A 44 5.61 -7.91 -2.61
N SER A 45 5.59 -7.78 -3.93
CA SER A 45 4.35 -7.66 -4.73
C SER A 45 3.61 -9.00 -4.91
N GLY A 46 4.19 -10.09 -4.38
CA GLY A 46 3.59 -11.43 -4.41
C GLY A 46 2.62 -11.65 -3.25
N PRO A 47 2.00 -12.84 -3.15
CA PRO A 47 1.18 -13.18 -2.00
C PRO A 47 2.02 -13.22 -0.70
N PRO A 48 1.40 -13.11 0.48
CA PRO A 48 2.09 -13.30 1.75
C PRO A 48 2.69 -14.71 1.81
N THR A 49 4.01 -14.81 1.72
CA THR A 49 4.74 -16.07 1.87
C THR A 49 5.43 -16.07 3.23
N PHE A 50 4.80 -16.70 4.22
CA PHE A 50 5.49 -16.99 5.48
C PHE A 50 6.10 -18.39 5.40
N HIS A 51 7.38 -18.44 5.09
CA HIS A 51 8.17 -19.66 5.21
C HIS A 51 8.93 -19.61 6.54
N HIS A 52 8.41 -20.29 7.57
CA HIS A 52 9.18 -20.49 8.80
C HIS A 52 10.41 -21.33 8.45
N PRO A 53 11.65 -20.87 8.72
CA PRO A 53 12.82 -21.72 8.58
C PRO A 53 12.67 -22.89 9.55
N ARG A 54 12.69 -24.13 9.04
CA ARG A 54 12.71 -25.32 9.88
C ARG A 54 14.03 -25.41 10.63
#